data_AF-A0A3D3LKD4-F1
#
_entry.id   AF-A0A3D3LKD4-F1
#
_cell.length_a   1.000
_cell.length_b   1.000
_cell.length_c   1.000
_cell.angle_alpha   90.00
_cell.angle_beta   90.00
_cell.angle_gamma   90.00
#
_symmetry.space_group_name_H-M   'P 1'
#
loop_
_entity.id
_entity.type
_entity.pdbx_description
1 polymer ?
#
loop_
_entity_poly.entity_id
_entity_poly.type
_entity_poly.pdbx_seq_one_letter_code
_entity_poly.pdbx_strand_id
1 'polypeptide(L)'
;MTTASLIDACVMECYFREHMAERDLLFHDLVAQHLAAYPADRGTASEAKQRDVLAHLHATVNAPSHPVRNRLIRLTADSPDLLAIIKEEGRV
;
A
#
# COMPACT_ATOMS: atom_id res chain seq x y z
N MET A 1 -7.79 4.41 -7.66
CA MET A 1 -6.48 4.12 -7.03
C MET A 1 -5.61 3.42 -8.07
N THR A 2 -4.41 3.94 -8.32
CA THR A 2 -3.44 3.26 -9.20
C THR A 2 -2.64 2.24 -8.39
N THR A 3 -2.10 1.21 -9.04
CA THR A 3 -1.20 0.26 -8.36
C THR A 3 0.04 0.98 -7.80
N ALA A 4 0.53 2.01 -8.49
CA ALA A 4 1.64 2.85 -8.03
C ALA A 4 1.33 3.53 -6.68
N SER A 5 0.14 4.12 -6.52
CA SER A 5 -0.22 4.79 -5.25
C SER A 5 -0.21 3.86 -4.04
N LEU A 6 -0.58 2.59 -4.20
CA LEU A 6 -0.51 1.60 -3.11
C LEU A 6 0.93 1.24 -2.76
N ILE A 7 1.80 1.09 -3.77
CA ILE A 7 3.22 0.82 -3.56
C ILE A 7 3.85 2.01 -2.83
N ASP A 8 3.58 3.24 -3.27
CA ASP A 8 4.10 4.45 -2.64
C ASP A 8 3.67 4.51 -1.17
N ALA A 9 2.40 4.26 -0.85
CA ALA A 9 1.93 4.24 0.53
C ALA A 9 2.61 3.17 1.40
N CYS A 10 2.81 1.96 0.87
CA CYS A 10 3.58 0.92 1.56
C CYS A 10 5.04 1.32 1.78
N VAL A 11 5.67 2.01 0.81
CA VAL A 11 7.03 2.52 0.96
C VAL A 11 7.08 3.63 2.00
N MET A 12 6.10 4.54 2.01
CA MET A 12 6.01 5.60 3.02
C MET A 12 5.87 5.04 4.43
N GLU A 13 5.10 3.97 4.64
CA GLU A 13 5.03 3.28 5.93
C GLU A 13 6.38 2.69 6.38
N CYS A 14 7.25 2.25 5.45
CA CYS A 14 8.58 1.78 5.82
C CYS A 14 9.46 2.90 6.39
N TYR A 15 9.36 4.11 5.84
CA TYR A 15 10.20 5.24 6.22
C TYR A 15 9.62 6.04 7.38
N PHE A 16 8.30 6.25 7.40
CA PHE A 16 7.62 7.16 8.32
C PHE A 16 6.60 6.40 9.18
N ARG A 17 6.99 5.21 9.68
CA ARG A 17 6.07 4.29 10.35
C ARG A 17 5.32 4.93 11.51
N GLU A 18 6.02 5.67 12.38
CA GLU A 18 5.42 6.34 13.54
C GLU A 18 4.41 7.41 13.11
N HIS A 19 4.82 8.29 12.20
CA HIS A 19 3.97 9.33 11.63
C HIS A 19 2.70 8.77 10.96
N MET A 20 2.85 7.67 10.21
CA MET A 20 1.74 6.95 9.58
C MET A 20 0.82 6.28 10.62
N ALA A 21 1.39 5.71 11.68
CA ALA A 21 0.64 5.06 12.76
C ALA A 21 -0.25 6.05 13.53
N GLU A 22 0.28 7.24 13.86
CA GLU A 22 -0.46 8.31 14.54
C GLU A 22 -1.73 8.74 13.80
N ARG A 23 -1.76 8.56 12.47
CA ARG A 23 -2.82 9.02 11.57
C ARG A 23 -3.71 7.91 11.04
N ASP A 24 -3.55 6.69 11.54
CA ASP A 24 -4.27 5.50 11.04
C ASP A 24 -4.04 5.28 9.53
N LEU A 25 -2.78 5.45 9.08
CA LEU A 25 -2.34 5.32 7.69
C LEU A 25 -1.39 4.12 7.51
N LEU A 26 -1.55 3.05 8.30
CA LEU A 26 -0.78 1.81 8.11
C LEU A 26 -1.44 0.93 7.04
N PHE A 27 -0.62 0.30 6.20
CA PHE A 27 -1.02 -0.48 5.03
C PHE A 27 -0.45 -1.90 5.05
N HIS A 28 0.72 -2.14 5.64
CA HIS A 28 1.45 -3.42 5.53
C HIS A 28 0.60 -4.60 5.99
N ASP A 29 -0.01 -4.54 7.17
CA ASP A 29 -0.81 -5.65 7.69
C ASP A 29 -2.06 -5.92 6.85
N LEU A 30 -2.72 -4.87 6.36
CA LEU A 30 -3.88 -4.99 5.48
C LEU A 30 -3.50 -5.66 4.16
N VAL A 31 -2.40 -5.21 3.54
CA VAL A 31 -1.94 -5.73 2.26
C VAL A 31 -1.41 -7.16 2.44
N ALA A 32 -0.70 -7.46 3.54
CA ALA A 32 -0.17 -8.78 3.84
C ALA A 32 -1.26 -9.85 3.92
N GLN A 33 -2.42 -9.54 4.51
CA GLN A 33 -3.57 -10.47 4.56
C GLN A 33 -4.03 -10.89 3.16
N HIS A 34 -4.06 -9.96 2.20
CA HIS A 34 -4.44 -10.28 0.83
C HIS A 34 -3.32 -10.98 0.06
N LEU A 35 -2.05 -10.67 0.37
CA LEU A 35 -0.90 -11.34 -0.22
C LEU A 35 -0.74 -12.78 0.29
N ALA A 36 -1.17 -13.08 1.52
CA ALA A 36 -1.14 -14.43 2.08
C ALA A 36 -2.04 -15.42 1.32
N ALA A 37 -3.07 -14.91 0.64
CA ALA A 37 -3.93 -15.71 -0.24
C ALA A 37 -3.25 -16.07 -1.58
N TYR A 38 -2.06 -15.54 -1.85
CA TYR A 38 -1.32 -15.87 -3.06
C TYR A 38 -0.60 -17.21 -2.90
N PRO A 39 -0.65 -18.08 -3.92
CA PRO A 39 0.00 -19.37 -3.82
C PRO A 39 1.52 -19.26 -3.68
N ALA A 40 2.10 -20.18 -2.91
CA ALA A 40 3.54 -20.27 -2.64
C ALA A 40 4.38 -20.56 -3.90
N ASP A 41 3.73 -20.90 -5.03
CA ASP A 41 4.35 -21.17 -6.33
C ASP A 41 4.71 -19.88 -7.11
N ARG A 42 4.70 -18.69 -6.48
CA ARG A 42 5.02 -17.40 -7.14
C ARG A 42 6.24 -17.42 -8.06
N GLY A 43 7.31 -18.14 -7.68
CA GLY A 43 8.53 -18.24 -8.46
C GLY A 43 8.45 -19.19 -9.67
N THR A 44 7.46 -20.07 -9.71
CA THR A 44 7.25 -21.07 -10.77
C THR A 44 5.95 -20.88 -11.54
N ALA A 45 5.08 -19.98 -11.07
CA ALA A 45 3.86 -19.56 -11.75
C ALA A 45 4.18 -18.84 -13.07
N SER A 46 3.35 -19.08 -14.10
CA SER A 46 3.46 -18.33 -15.36
C SER A 46 3.18 -16.84 -15.14
N GLU A 47 3.79 -15.98 -15.97
CA GLU A 47 3.54 -14.54 -15.91
C GLU A 47 2.04 -14.19 -16.04
N ALA A 48 1.29 -14.95 -16.85
CA ALA A 48 -0.15 -14.76 -16.99
C ALA A 48 -0.87 -14.97 -15.65
N LYS A 49 -0.55 -16.05 -14.94
CA LYS A 49 -1.10 -16.34 -13.61
C LYS A 49 -0.71 -15.27 -12.59
N GLN A 50 0.52 -14.79 -12.63
CA GLN A 50 0.98 -13.68 -11.77
C GLN A 50 0.19 -12.39 -12.04
N ARG A 51 -0.05 -12.04 -13.31
CA ARG A 51 -0.84 -10.87 -13.70
C ARG A 51 -2.30 -10.96 -13.27
N ASP A 52 -2.95 -12.09 -13.49
CA ASP A 52 -4.35 -12.31 -13.09
C ASP A 52 -4.52 -12.12 -11.58
N VAL A 53 -3.58 -12.69 -10.85
CA VAL A 53 -3.53 -12.61 -9.41
C VAL A 53 -3.30 -11.15 -8.95
N LEU A 54 -2.38 -10.39 -9.55
CA LEU A 54 -2.21 -8.95 -9.28
C LEU A 54 -3.45 -8.12 -9.62
N ALA A 55 -4.13 -8.43 -10.73
CA ALA A 55 -5.37 -7.77 -11.12
C ALA A 55 -6.49 -8.03 -10.10
N HIS A 56 -6.59 -9.26 -9.59
CA HIS A 56 -7.55 -9.62 -8.55
C HIS A 56 -7.31 -8.88 -7.23
N LEU A 57 -6.05 -8.81 -6.78
CA LEU A 57 -5.69 -8.02 -5.60
C LEU A 57 -6.01 -6.54 -5.78
N HIS A 58 -5.63 -5.95 -6.92
CA HIS A 58 -5.92 -4.55 -7.20
C HIS A 58 -7.43 -4.28 -7.17
N ALA A 59 -8.24 -5.14 -7.79
CA ALA A 59 -9.70 -5.02 -7.75
C ALA A 59 -10.24 -5.11 -6.32
N THR A 60 -9.73 -6.06 -5.52
CA THR A 60 -10.15 -6.28 -4.13
C THR A 60 -9.85 -5.07 -3.25
N VAL A 61 -8.59 -4.62 -3.23
CA VAL A 61 -8.17 -3.53 -2.36
C VAL A 61 -8.67 -2.15 -2.80
N ASN A 62 -9.10 -2.04 -4.08
CA ASN A 62 -9.70 -0.84 -4.66
C ASN A 62 -11.24 -0.82 -4.57
N ALA A 63 -11.87 -1.80 -3.91
CA ALA A 63 -13.31 -1.78 -3.69
C ALA A 63 -13.72 -0.56 -2.83
N PRO A 64 -14.91 0.05 -3.05
CA PRO A 64 -15.31 1.29 -2.36
C PRO A 64 -15.33 1.20 -0.83
N SER A 65 -15.63 0.02 -0.28
CA SER A 65 -15.67 -0.23 1.16
C SER A 65 -14.33 -0.69 1.74
N HIS A 66 -13.30 -0.84 0.90
CA HIS A 66 -12.04 -1.43 1.34
C HIS A 66 -11.21 -0.44 2.18
N PRO A 67 -10.72 -0.83 3.37
CA PRO A 67 -9.92 0.06 4.23
C PRO A 67 -8.70 0.64 3.52
N VAL A 68 -8.01 -0.16 2.71
CA VAL A 68 -6.84 0.27 1.91
C VAL A 68 -7.18 1.45 1.00
N ARG A 69 -8.28 1.37 0.24
CA ARG A 69 -8.72 2.47 -0.64
C ARG A 69 -9.03 3.74 0.16
N ASN A 70 -9.73 3.59 1.29
CA ASN A 70 -10.14 4.73 2.11
C ASN A 70 -8.94 5.44 2.73
N ARG A 71 -7.96 4.67 3.25
CA ARG A 71 -6.69 5.21 3.77
C ARG A 71 -5.88 5.88 2.67
N LEU A 72 -5.83 5.32 1.45
CA LEU A 72 -5.14 5.93 0.32
C LEU A 72 -5.74 7.26 -0.13
N ILE A 73 -7.07 7.40 -0.12
CA ILE A 73 -7.74 8.68 -0.42
C ILE A 73 -7.40 9.73 0.65
N ARG A 74 -7.30 9.30 1.91
CA ARG A 74 -6.99 10.17 3.05
C ARG A 74 -5.52 10.52 3.16
N LEU A 75 -4.60 9.75 2.56
CA LEU A 75 -3.15 9.91 2.72
C LEU A 75 -2.66 11.35 2.54
N THR A 76 -3.10 12.04 1.49
CA THR A 76 -2.68 13.43 1.21
C THR A 76 -3.37 14.46 2.12
N ALA A 77 -4.58 14.16 2.61
CA ALA A 77 -5.34 15.04 3.48
C ALA A 77 -4.91 14.94 4.95
N ASP A 78 -4.65 13.72 5.42
CA ASP A 78 -4.25 13.42 6.78
C ASP A 78 -2.73 13.61 6.98
N SER A 79 -1.97 13.63 5.89
CA SER A 79 -0.54 13.87 5.91
C SER A 79 -0.09 14.93 4.86
N PRO A 80 -0.57 16.18 4.96
CA PRO A 80 -0.18 17.25 4.04
C PRO A 80 1.31 17.58 4.15
N ASP A 81 1.87 17.43 5.35
CA ASP A 81 3.28 17.69 5.66
C ASP A 81 4.18 16.48 5.36
N LEU A 82 3.68 15.43 4.70
CA LEU A 82 4.52 14.26 4.37
C LEU A 82 5.77 14.68 3.59
N LEU A 83 5.64 15.68 2.71
CA LEU A 83 6.78 16.25 1.98
C LEU A 83 7.77 16.99 2.89
N ALA A 84 7.30 17.62 3.96
CA ALA A 84 8.17 18.27 4.94
C ALA A 84 8.91 17.22 5.77
N ILE A 85 8.23 16.15 6.18
CA ILE A 85 8.84 15.02 6.91
C ILE A 85 9.82 14.25 6.01
N ILE A 86 9.51 14.04 4.73
CA ILE A 86 10.46 13.47 3.76
C ILE A 86 11.73 14.33 3.65
N LYS A 87 11.64 15.65 3.83
CA LYS A 87 12.81 16.55 3.85
C LYS A 87 13.53 16.56 5.20
N GLU A 88 12.81 16.48 6.31
CA GLU A 88 13.38 16.50 7.67
C GLU A 88 14.06 15.18 8.05
N GLU A 89 13.43 14.05 7.76
CA GLU A 89 14.03 12.73 7.98
C GLU A 89 14.81 12.23 6.76
N GLY A 90 14.75 13.00 5.67
CA GLY A 90 15.53 12.80 4.46
C GLY A 90 17.01 13.05 4.66
N ARG A 91 17.76 11.95 4.74
CA ARG A 91 19.13 11.83 4.22
C ARG A 91 19.15 12.06 2.68
N VAL A 92 18.81 13.27 2.24
CA VAL A 92 19.07 13.80 0.89
C VAL A 92 19.51 15.26 1.00
#